data_AF-A0A378KAD1-F1
#
_entry.id   AF-A0A378KAD1-F1
#
_cell.length_a   1.000
_cell.length_b   1.000
_cell.length_c   1.000
_cell.angle_alpha   90.00
_cell.angle_beta   90.00
_cell.angle_gamma   90.00
#
_symmetry.space_group_name_H-M   'P 1'
#
loop_
_entity.id
_entity.type
_entity.pdbx_description
1 polymer ?
#
loop_
_entity_poly.entity_id
_entity_poly.type
_entity_poly.pdbx_seq_one_letter_code
_entity_poly.pdbx_strand_id
1 'polypeptide(L)' 'MHRFHNILFDSHRIKDKTEALPLVLRLIADNQAQLHILITYSLFQDKPRGNKTTSLVNKERK' A
#
# COMPACT_ATOMS: atom_id res chain seq x y z
N MET A 1 16.08 10.46 25.42
CA MET A 1 15.41 9.31 24.79
C MET A 1 14.86 9.74 23.45
N HIS A 2 15.18 9.06 22.35
CA HIS A 2 14.63 9.37 21.04
C HIS A 2 13.29 8.66 20.89
N ARG A 3 12.23 9.42 20.58
CA ARG A 3 10.89 8.89 20.26
C ARG A 3 10.60 9.14 18.79
N PHE A 4 9.86 8.24 18.17
CA PHE A 4 9.34 8.46 16.84
C PHE A 4 8.14 9.41 16.92
N HIS A 5 8.18 10.50 16.17
CA HIS A 5 7.05 11.44 16.11
C HIS A 5 6.02 11.02 15.04
N ASN A 6 6.48 10.34 13.98
CA ASN A 6 5.67 9.88 12.86
C ASN A 6 5.99 8.43 12.56
N ILE A 7 4.95 7.59 12.46
CA ILE A 7 5.07 6.18 12.10
C ILE A 7 4.22 5.93 10.86
N LEU A 8 4.82 5.37 9.80
CA LEU A 8 4.15 5.01 8.56
C LEU A 8 3.90 3.50 8.51
N PHE A 9 2.65 3.11 8.34
CA PHE A 9 2.22 1.73 8.18
C PHE A 9 1.82 1.44 6.72
N ASP A 10 2.66 0.70 5.99
CA ASP A 10 2.37 0.22 4.64
C ASP A 10 1.63 -1.12 4.67
N SER A 11 0.32 -1.07 4.46
CA SER A 11 -0.56 -2.24 4.52
C SER A 11 -0.44 -3.19 3.33
N HIS A 12 0.16 -2.76 2.21
CA HIS A 12 0.23 -3.55 0.97
C HIS A 12 1.24 -4.69 1.07
N ARG A 13 2.31 -4.53 1.87
CA ARG A 13 3.36 -5.54 2.03
C ARG A 13 3.11 -6.54 3.15
N ILE A 14 1.99 -6.40 3.87
CA ILE A 14 1.68 -7.21 5.05
C ILE A 14 0.79 -8.37 4.63
N LYS A 15 1.41 -9.56 4.60
CA LYS A 15 0.72 -10.82 4.27
C LYS A 15 -0.24 -11.26 5.38
N ASP A 16 0.12 -11.00 6.63
CA ASP A 16 -0.71 -11.28 7.79
C ASP A 16 -0.99 -10.00 8.58
N LYS A 17 -2.18 -9.44 8.35
CA LYS A 17 -2.61 -8.17 8.94
C LYS A 17 -3.01 -8.32 10.40
N THR A 18 -3.25 -9.55 10.87
CA THR A 18 -3.77 -9.79 12.22
C THR A 18 -2.73 -9.53 13.31
N GLU A 19 -1.44 -9.70 13.03
CA GLU A 19 -0.37 -9.46 14.01
C GLU A 19 0.33 -8.10 13.86
N ALA A 20 0.45 -7.58 12.64
CA ALA A 20 1.24 -6.38 12.38
C ALA A 20 0.57 -5.10 12.90
N LEU A 21 -0.76 -5.00 12.79
CA LEU A 21 -1.49 -3.81 13.22
C LEU A 21 -1.45 -3.61 14.75
N PRO A 22 -1.70 -4.63 15.59
CA PRO A 22 -1.55 -4.49 17.05
C PRO A 22 -0.16 -4.03 17.50
N LEU A 23 0.91 -4.53 16.87
CA LEU A 23 2.28 -4.13 17.19
C LEU A 23 2.53 -2.65 16.88
N VAL A 24 2.02 -2.18 15.74
CA VAL A 24 2.14 -0.77 15.33
C VAL A 24 1.39 0.14 16.30
N LEU A 25 0.16 -0.24 16.70
CA LEU A 25 -0.61 0.50 17.69
C LEU A 25 0.12 0.63 19.03
N ARG A 26 0.77 -0.45 19.48
CA ARG A 26 1.59 -0.41 20.70
C ARG A 26 2.79 0.53 20.54
N LEU A 27 3.49 0.45 19.41
CA LEU A 27 4.63 1.32 19.12
C LEU A 27 4.24 2.80 19.11
N ILE A 28 3.06 3.14 18.57
CA ILE A 28 2.54 4.51 18.55
C ILE A 28 2.21 5.00 19.95
N ALA A 29 1.57 4.17 20.78
CA ALA A 29 1.25 4.51 22.15
C ALA A 29 2.51 4.79 22.98
N ASP A 30 3.53 3.92 22.86
CA ASP A 30 4.80 4.06 23.57
C ASP A 30 5.58 5.32 23.16
N ASN A 31 5.40 5.77 21.92
CA ASN A 31 6.10 6.92 21.36
C ASN A 31 5.29 8.23 21.40
N GLN A 32 3.99 8.18 21.73
CA GLN A 32 3.05 9.29 21.52
C GLN A 32 3.12 9.83 20.08
N ALA A 33 3.26 8.92 19.12
CA ALA A 33 3.50 9.25 17.71
C ALA A 33 2.19 9.50 16.95
N GLN A 34 2.28 10.13 15.80
CA GLN A 34 1.22 10.13 14.80
C GLN A 34 1.33 8.90 13.91
N LEU A 35 0.19 8.24 13.66
CA LEU A 35 0.09 7.11 12.73
C LEU A 35 -0.39 7.57 11.36
N HIS A 36 0.37 7.24 10.33
CA HIS A 36 -0.02 7.36 8.94
C HIS A 36 -0.18 5.98 8.33
N ILE A 37 -1.32 5.71 7.69
CA ILE A 37 -1.59 4.42 7.03
C ILE A 37 -1.53 4.63 5.52
N LEU A 38 -0.63 3.91 4.86
CA LEU A 38 -0.57 3.84 3.41
C LEU A 38 -1.29 2.57 2.93
N ILE A 39 -2.32 2.80 2.12
CA ILE A 39 -3.05 1.74 1.42
C ILE A 39 -2.69 1.85 -0.05
N THR A 40 -1.80 0.98 -0.52
CA THR A 40 -1.49 0.89 -1.93
C THR A 40 -2.50 -0.01 -2.62
N TYR A 41 -3.25 0.55 -3.57
CA TYR A 41 -4.11 -0.20 -4.47
C TYR A 41 -3.41 -0.31 -5.83
N SER A 42 -3.18 -1.53 -6.31
CA SER A 42 -2.66 -1.72 -7.67
C SER A 42 -3.84 -1.75 -8.64
N LEU A 43 -3.91 -0.74 -9.52
CA LEU A 43 -4.86 -0.71 -10.65
C LEU A 43 -4.59 -1.82 -11.70
N PHE A 44 -3.55 -2.65 -11.49
CA PHE A 44 -3.05 -3.65 -12.45
C PHE A 44 -2.92 -5.05 -11.86
N GLN A 45 -3.73 -5.42 -10.86
CA GLN A 45 -3.84 -6.81 -10.46
C GLN A 45 -5.01 -7.47 -11.22
N ASP A 46 -4.66 -8.53 -11.96
CA ASP A 46 -5.51 -9.40 -12.80
C ASP A 46 -5.87 -8.91 -14.22
N LYS A 47 -4.84 -8.78 -15.06
CA LYS A 47 -4.93 -9.54 -16.32
C LYS A 47 -4.17 -10.85 -16.11
N PRO A 48 -4.79 -12.03 -16.25
CA PRO A 48 -4.03 -13.26 -16.39
C PRO A 48 -3.03 -13.02 -17.51
N ARG A 49 -1.79 -13.47 -17.31
CA ARG A 49 -0.68 -13.38 -18.27
C ARG A 49 -1.02 -14.23 -19.49
N GLY A 50 -1.95 -13.72 -20.29
CA GLY A 50 -2.41 -14.23 -21.56
C GLY A 50 -2.15 -13.13 -22.57
N ASN A 51 -0.96 -13.19 -23.18
CA ASN A 51 -0.72 -12.82 -24.56
C ASN A 51 -1.92 -12.17 -25.29
N LYS A 52 -1.92 -10.83 -25.36
CA LYS A 52 -2.26 -10.07 -26.57
C LYS A 52 -1.96 -8.59 -26.33
N THR A 53 -0.88 -8.15 -26.96
CA THR A 53 -0.66 -6.77 -27.37
C THR A 53 -1.94 -6.23 -28.00
N THR A 54 -2.69 -5.40 -27.29
CA THR A 54 -3.72 -4.55 -27.89
C THR A 54 -3.13 -3.18 -28.08
N SER A 55 -2.66 -2.95 -29.29
CA SER A 55 -2.25 -1.65 -29.83
C SER A 55 -3.40 -0.65 -29.66
N LEU A 56 -3.24 0.34 -28.79
CA LEU A 56 -4.03 1.57 -28.83
C LEU A 56 -3.35 2.50 -29.83
N VAL A 57 -3.61 2.29 -31.12
CA VAL A 57 -3.40 3.34 -32.13
C VAL A 57 -4.75 4.00 -32.34
N ASN A 58 -4.84 5.23 -31.83
CA ASN A 58 -5.90 6.18 -32.11
C ASN A 58 -6.20 6.21 -33.61
N LYS A 59 -7.43 5.85 -33.98
CA LYS A 59 -8.00 6.20 -35.28
C LYS A 59 -8.72 7.53 -35.14
N GLU A 60 -7.96 8.61 -35.12
CA GLU A 60 -8.49 9.90 -35.53
C GLU A 60 -8.83 9.82 -37.02
N ARG A 61 -10.13 9.80 -37.35
CA ARG A 61 -10.68 10.23 -38.65
C ARG A 61 -12.06 10.81 -38.33
N LYS A 62 -12.14 12.15 -38.27
CA LYS A 62 -12.65 13.05 -39.33
C LYS A 62 -14.16 13.11 -39.34
#